data_AF-A0A7S3M530-F1
#
_entry.id   AF-A0A7S3M530-F1
#
_cell.length_a   1.000
_cell.length_b   1.000
_cell.length_c   1.000
_cell.angle_alpha   90.00
_cell.angle_beta   90.00
_cell.angle_gamma   90.00
#
_symmetry.space_group_name_H-M   'P 1'
#
loop_
_entity.id
_entity.type
_entity.pdbx_description
1 polymer ?
#
loop_
_entity_poly.entity_id
_entity_poly.type
_entity_poly.pdbx_seq_one_letter_code
_entity_poly.pdbx_strand_id
1 'polypeptide(L)'
;TSVPAAVAATDGMLSLGLVEPSQMIRGGAESHGSSGGVRMSVPMVDVVTWMIQNFREEDFVFLKLDVEGAEFEILQGLITRGKFNLIDILLLECHNNAGSCSSLMQSLRAEADKTGAQLLTESDQYPGYDSCSTPDRLIPVDPRL
;
A
#
# COMPACT_ATOMS: atom_id res chain seq x y z
N THR A 1 3.08 14.49 -12.27
CA THR A 1 1.63 14.58 -12.01
C THR A 1 1.22 13.38 -11.19
N SER A 2 0.58 13.57 -10.04
CA SER A 2 -0.08 12.48 -9.31
C SER A 2 -1.43 12.19 -9.96
N VAL A 3 -1.72 10.92 -10.20
CA VAL A 3 -3.00 10.46 -10.74
C VAL A 3 -3.76 9.81 -9.57
N PRO A 4 -4.96 10.28 -9.22
CA PRO A 4 -5.80 9.58 -8.25
C PRO A 4 -6.14 8.18 -8.80
N ALA A 5 -5.61 7.15 -8.15
CA ALA A 5 -5.78 5.76 -8.53
C ALA A 5 -5.74 4.89 -7.26
N ALA A 6 -6.36 3.73 -7.34
CA ALA A 6 -6.21 2.67 -6.36
C ALA A 6 -5.31 1.56 -6.93
N VAL A 7 -4.76 0.72 -6.07
CA VAL A 7 -4.03 -0.49 -6.46
C VAL A 7 -4.82 -1.73 -6.04
N ALA A 8 -4.73 -2.77 -6.85
CA ALA A 8 -5.44 -4.03 -6.68
C ALA A 8 -4.63 -5.16 -7.34
N ALA A 9 -5.13 -6.39 -7.25
CA ALA A 9 -4.57 -7.54 -7.99
C ALA A 9 -5.08 -7.66 -9.44
N THR A 10 -6.00 -6.77 -9.86
CA THR A 10 -6.56 -6.70 -11.22
C THR A 10 -6.91 -5.26 -11.58
N ASP A 11 -6.86 -4.92 -12.87
CA ASP A 11 -7.29 -3.61 -13.35
C ASP A 11 -8.81 -3.43 -13.22
N GLY A 12 -9.26 -2.20 -12.95
CA GLY A 12 -10.69 -1.93 -12.83
C GLY A 12 -11.01 -0.49 -12.46
N MET A 13 -12.18 -0.31 -11.84
CA MET A 13 -12.62 0.97 -11.29
C MET A 13 -13.07 0.78 -9.85
N LEU A 14 -12.53 1.57 -8.93
CA LEU A 14 -12.96 1.61 -7.53
C LEU A 14 -13.91 2.77 -7.32
N SER A 15 -15.10 2.48 -6.80
CA SER A 15 -16.03 3.52 -6.33
C SER A 15 -15.73 3.82 -4.88
N LEU A 16 -15.20 5.02 -4.60
CA LEU A 16 -14.87 5.47 -3.25
C LEU A 16 -16.12 5.92 -2.45
N GLY A 17 -17.30 5.90 -3.08
CA GLY A 17 -18.52 6.39 -2.48
C GLY A 17 -18.54 7.92 -2.41
N LEU A 18 -19.22 8.46 -1.40
CA LEU A 18 -19.24 9.91 -1.14
C LEU A 18 -17.97 10.30 -0.39
N VAL A 19 -17.08 11.01 -1.06
CA VAL A 19 -15.81 11.48 -0.50
C VAL A 19 -15.71 12.99 -0.52
N GLU A 20 -15.09 13.57 0.49
CA GLU A 20 -14.76 14.99 0.50
C GLU A 20 -13.54 15.23 -0.42
N PRO A 21 -13.57 16.20 -1.36
CA PRO A 21 -12.45 16.45 -2.27
C PRO A 21 -11.10 16.68 -1.57
N SER A 22 -11.12 17.16 -0.32
CA SER A 22 -9.91 17.38 0.47
C SER A 22 -9.22 16.08 0.92
N GLN A 23 -9.95 14.97 1.08
CA GLN A 23 -9.37 13.66 1.42
C GLN A 23 -8.53 13.13 0.25
N MET A 24 -9.01 13.33 -0.98
CA MET A 24 -8.25 12.97 -2.20
C MET A 24 -6.93 13.73 -2.35
N ILE A 25 -6.78 14.90 -1.71
CA ILE A 25 -5.55 15.71 -1.74
C ILE A 25 -4.59 15.29 -0.63
N ARG A 26 -5.11 15.00 0.57
CA ARG A 26 -4.29 14.65 1.75
C ARG A 26 -3.87 13.18 1.79
N GLY A 27 -4.58 12.32 1.07
CA GLY A 27 -4.44 10.86 1.15
C GLY A 27 -5.57 10.24 1.99
N GLY A 28 -6.02 9.05 1.59
CA GLY A 28 -7.15 8.34 2.19
C GLY A 28 -8.51 8.72 1.58
N ALA A 29 -9.49 7.82 1.70
CA ALA A 29 -10.84 8.02 1.21
C ALA A 29 -11.84 7.23 2.07
N GLU A 30 -12.39 7.88 3.10
CA GLU A 30 -13.46 7.30 3.90
C GLU A 30 -14.81 7.79 3.40
N SER A 31 -15.74 6.86 3.19
CA SER A 31 -17.11 7.24 2.85
C SER A 31 -17.82 7.77 4.09
N HIS A 32 -18.01 9.08 4.19
CA HIS A 32 -18.87 9.66 5.22
C HIS A 32 -20.29 9.84 4.67
N GLY A 33 -21.30 9.51 5.49
CA GLY A 33 -22.72 9.73 5.16
C GLY A 33 -23.13 11.21 5.14
N SER A 34 -22.20 12.14 4.96
CA SER A 34 -22.44 13.58 4.94
C SER A 34 -23.04 14.02 3.60
N SER A 35 -23.96 14.98 3.66
CA SER A 35 -24.69 15.56 2.53
C SER A 35 -23.84 16.43 1.59
N GLY A 36 -22.51 16.35 1.66
CA GLY A 36 -21.55 17.18 0.91
C GLY A 36 -20.53 16.41 0.07
N GLY A 37 -20.42 15.09 0.25
CA GLY A 37 -19.45 14.28 -0.49
C GLY A 37 -19.78 14.18 -1.98
N VAL A 38 -18.74 14.08 -2.81
CA VAL A 38 -18.88 13.83 -4.25
C VAL A 38 -18.69 12.33 -4.49
N ARG A 39 -19.54 11.73 -5.33
CA ARG A 39 -19.30 10.36 -5.78
C ARG A 39 -18.08 10.33 -6.69
N MET A 40 -17.03 9.67 -6.25
CA MET A 40 -15.79 9.53 -6.99
C MET A 40 -15.55 8.08 -7.38
N SER A 41 -15.06 7.88 -8.60
CA SER A 41 -14.49 6.61 -9.03
C SER A 41 -13.09 6.85 -9.57
N VAL A 42 -12.16 5.98 -9.20
CA VAL A 42 -10.76 6.05 -9.61
C VAL A 42 -10.37 4.75 -10.31
N PRO A 43 -9.42 4.78 -11.27
CA PRO A 43 -8.88 3.56 -11.85
C PRO A 43 -8.20 2.71 -10.76
N MET A 44 -8.38 1.40 -10.85
CA MET A 44 -7.59 0.41 -10.13
C MET A 44 -6.51 -0.13 -11.06
N VAL A 45 -5.29 -0.22 -10.56
CA VAL A 45 -4.13 -0.76 -11.28
C VAL A 45 -3.78 -2.14 -10.74
N ASP A 46 -3.62 -3.13 -11.61
CA ASP A 46 -3.05 -4.44 -11.30
C ASP A 46 -1.56 -4.29 -10.94
N VAL A 47 -1.28 -4.03 -9.67
CA VAL A 47 0.07 -3.82 -9.18
C VAL A 47 0.87 -5.13 -9.18
N VAL A 48 0.20 -6.28 -9.09
CA VAL A 48 0.86 -7.60 -9.12
C VAL A 48 1.50 -7.83 -10.48
N THR A 49 0.72 -7.69 -11.55
CA THR A 49 1.23 -7.83 -12.92
C THR A 49 2.24 -6.73 -13.25
N TRP A 50 1.98 -5.50 -12.82
CA TRP A 50 2.92 -4.39 -13.01
C TRP A 50 4.28 -4.68 -12.36
N MET A 51 4.32 -5.13 -11.10
CA MET A 51 5.57 -5.46 -10.42
C MET A 51 6.35 -6.57 -11.15
N ILE A 52 5.66 -7.65 -11.53
CA ILE A 52 6.27 -8.79 -12.23
C ILE A 52 6.87 -8.39 -13.59
N GLN A 53 6.28 -7.41 -14.27
CA GLN A 53 6.75 -6.95 -15.57
C GLN A 53 7.88 -5.91 -15.50
N ASN A 54 8.00 -5.19 -14.38
CA ASN A 54 8.88 -4.03 -14.27
C ASN A 54 10.08 -4.23 -13.34
N PHE A 55 10.06 -5.25 -12.48
CA PHE A 55 11.19 -5.57 -11.60
C PHE A 55 11.77 -6.94 -11.91
N ARG A 56 13.07 -7.09 -11.64
CA ARG A 56 13.80 -8.34 -11.70
C ARG A 56 14.26 -8.72 -10.29
N GLU A 57 14.63 -9.98 -10.12
CA GLU A 57 15.04 -10.52 -8.81
C GLU A 57 16.38 -9.92 -8.32
N GLU A 58 17.11 -9.26 -9.21
CA GLU A 58 18.36 -8.55 -8.87
C GLU A 58 18.14 -7.11 -8.39
N ASP A 59 16.94 -6.55 -8.60
CA ASP A 59 16.63 -5.18 -8.21
C ASP A 59 16.29 -5.16 -6.71
N PHE A 60 16.73 -4.13 -5.98
CA PHE A 60 16.36 -3.97 -4.57
C PHE A 60 15.01 -3.26 -4.44
N VAL A 61 14.00 -3.96 -3.93
CA VAL A 61 12.62 -3.50 -3.84
C VAL A 61 12.17 -3.38 -2.39
N PHE A 62 11.90 -2.13 -1.98
CA PHE A 62 11.19 -1.80 -0.75
C PHE A 62 9.73 -1.48 -1.09
N LEU A 63 8.79 -2.23 -0.50
CA LEU A 63 7.35 -2.02 -0.67
C LEU A 63 6.70 -1.64 0.66
N LYS A 64 6.16 -0.42 0.74
CA LYS A 64 5.15 -0.06 1.76
C LYS A 64 3.76 -0.35 1.20
N LEU A 65 2.94 -1.07 1.96
CA LEU A 65 1.57 -1.41 1.58
C LEU A 65 0.60 -1.12 2.73
N ASP A 66 -0.33 -0.20 2.45
CA ASP A 66 -1.43 0.27 3.29
C ASP A 66 -2.54 0.68 2.30
N VAL A 67 -3.46 -0.24 2.02
CA VAL A 67 -4.41 -0.15 0.89
C VAL A 67 -5.81 -0.67 1.26
N GLU A 68 -6.15 -0.59 2.55
CA GLU A 68 -7.50 -0.77 3.08
C GLU A 68 -8.18 -2.09 2.67
N GLY A 69 -7.45 -3.20 2.71
CA GLY A 69 -7.96 -4.56 2.47
C GLY A 69 -7.48 -5.19 1.16
N ALA A 70 -7.00 -4.40 0.20
CA ALA A 70 -6.43 -4.94 -1.04
C ALA A 70 -5.09 -5.67 -0.81
N GLU A 71 -4.50 -5.60 0.40
CA GLU A 71 -3.24 -6.28 0.74
C GLU A 71 -3.34 -7.79 0.51
N PHE A 72 -4.50 -8.37 0.83
CA PHE A 72 -4.72 -9.81 0.74
C PHE A 72 -4.58 -10.30 -0.70
N GLU A 73 -5.30 -9.69 -1.63
CA GLU A 73 -5.27 -10.13 -3.03
C GLU A 73 -3.92 -9.83 -3.70
N ILE A 74 -3.31 -8.69 -3.39
CA ILE A 74 -2.02 -8.28 -3.96
C ILE A 74 -0.93 -9.26 -3.51
N LEU A 75 -0.80 -9.46 -2.20
CA LEU A 75 0.24 -10.31 -1.66
C LEU A 75 -0.01 -11.78 -1.97
N GLN A 76 -1.25 -12.26 -1.87
CA GLN A 76 -1.57 -13.63 -2.30
C GLN A 76 -1.32 -13.83 -3.79
N GLY A 77 -1.58 -12.83 -4.63
CA GLY A 77 -1.29 -12.85 -6.06
C GLY A 77 0.20 -13.04 -6.35
N LEU A 78 1.07 -12.32 -5.64
CA LEU A 78 2.53 -12.48 -5.74
C LEU A 78 2.97 -13.86 -5.26
N ILE A 79 2.44 -14.35 -4.13
CA ILE A 79 2.76 -15.68 -3.59
C ILE A 79 2.37 -16.79 -4.58
N THR A 80 1.12 -16.77 -5.07
CA THR A 80 0.59 -17.80 -5.96
C THR A 80 1.32 -17.82 -7.31
N ARG A 81 1.82 -16.67 -7.78
CA ARG A 81 2.62 -16.58 -9.01
C ARG A 81 4.11 -16.88 -8.77
N GLY A 82 4.53 -17.17 -7.53
CA GLY A 82 5.93 -17.44 -7.20
C GLY A 82 6.83 -16.22 -7.38
N LYS A 83 6.29 -15.01 -7.12
CA LYS A 83 6.94 -13.72 -7.34
C LYS A 83 7.07 -12.86 -6.08
N PHE A 84 6.88 -13.47 -4.91
CA PHE A 84 7.14 -12.81 -3.64
C PHE A 84 8.62 -12.44 -3.45
N ASN A 85 9.53 -13.17 -4.09
CA ASN A 85 10.97 -12.90 -4.11
C ASN A 85 11.38 -11.60 -4.84
N LEU A 86 10.44 -10.90 -5.48
CA LEU A 86 10.67 -9.57 -6.01
C LEU A 86 10.73 -8.49 -4.91
N ILE A 87 10.43 -8.82 -3.65
CA ILE A 87 10.39 -7.86 -2.54
C ILE A 87 11.50 -8.20 -1.55
N ASP A 88 12.41 -7.26 -1.31
CA ASP A 88 13.43 -7.38 -0.27
C ASP A 88 12.90 -6.96 1.10
N ILE A 89 12.09 -5.90 1.14
CA ILE A 89 11.50 -5.38 2.37
C ILE A 89 10.03 -5.06 2.13
N LEU A 90 9.15 -5.69 2.92
CA LEU A 90 7.72 -5.41 2.96
C LEU A 90 7.39 -4.71 4.27
N LEU A 91 6.96 -3.45 4.21
CA LEU A 91 6.35 -2.73 5.32
C LEU A 91 4.83 -2.76 5.13
N LEU A 92 4.12 -3.44 6.04
CA LEU A 92 2.70 -3.72 5.90
C LEU A 92 1.87 -3.13 7.04
N GLU A 93 0.82 -2.39 6.70
CA GLU A 93 -0.36 -2.21 7.55
C GLU A 93 -1.47 -3.13 7.03
N CYS A 94 -1.96 -4.03 7.89
CA CYS A 94 -2.94 -5.02 7.47
C CYS A 94 -4.33 -4.70 8.03
N HIS A 95 -5.32 -4.64 7.12
CA HIS A 95 -6.69 -4.31 7.43
C HIS A 95 -7.57 -5.57 7.48
N ASN A 96 -8.13 -5.91 8.64
CA ASN A 96 -8.96 -7.13 8.80
C ASN A 96 -10.35 -7.04 8.11
N ASN A 97 -10.61 -5.98 7.33
CA ASN A 97 -11.88 -5.77 6.63
C ASN A 97 -12.07 -6.75 5.44
N ALA A 98 -10.99 -7.23 4.84
CA ALA A 98 -11.01 -8.13 3.68
C ALA A 98 -10.55 -9.57 3.99
N GLY A 99 -10.11 -9.85 5.22
CA GLY A 99 -9.60 -11.17 5.59
C GLY A 99 -8.99 -11.24 6.99
N SER A 100 -8.24 -12.31 7.25
CA SER A 100 -7.53 -12.53 8.52
C SER A 100 -6.06 -12.11 8.41
N CYS A 101 -5.69 -10.99 9.05
CA CYS A 101 -4.31 -10.53 9.06
C CYS A 101 -3.34 -11.55 9.67
N SER A 102 -3.78 -12.32 10.66
CA SER A 102 -2.95 -13.38 11.25
C SER A 102 -2.61 -14.49 10.24
N SER A 103 -3.57 -14.87 9.39
CA SER A 103 -3.39 -15.89 8.36
C SER A 103 -2.52 -15.37 7.19
N LEU A 104 -2.72 -14.11 6.80
CA LEU A 104 -1.89 -13.45 5.80
C LEU A 104 -0.43 -13.36 6.29
N MET A 105 -0.21 -12.84 7.51
CA MET A 105 1.13 -12.75 8.10
C MET A 105 1.82 -14.10 8.25
N GLN A 106 1.06 -15.17 8.55
CA GLN A 106 1.63 -16.52 8.58
C GLN A 106 2.14 -16.95 7.19
N SER A 107 1.37 -16.69 6.14
CA SER A 107 1.75 -17.01 4.77
C SER A 107 2.95 -16.17 4.31
N LEU A 108 2.96 -14.87 4.63
CA LEU A 108 4.09 -13.98 4.33
C LEU A 108 5.37 -14.41 5.03
N ARG A 109 5.30 -14.81 6.31
CA ARG A 109 6.47 -15.32 7.04
C ARG A 109 7.04 -16.58 6.39
N ALA A 110 6.17 -17.50 5.98
CA ALA A 110 6.60 -18.72 5.30
C ALA A 110 7.29 -18.44 3.95
N GLU A 111 6.89 -17.39 3.22
CA GLU A 111 7.56 -16.98 1.97
C GLU A 111 8.82 -16.15 2.23
N ALA A 112 8.81 -15.29 3.25
CA ALA A 112 9.99 -14.56 3.71
C ALA A 112 11.13 -15.51 4.11
N ASP A 113 10.82 -16.60 4.82
CA ASP A 113 11.82 -17.63 5.20
C ASP A 113 12.48 -18.30 3.98
N LYS A 114 11.79 -18.36 2.83
CA LYS A 114 12.32 -18.94 1.58
C LYS A 114 13.13 -17.94 0.76
N THR A 115 12.73 -16.68 0.80
CA THR A 115 13.22 -15.63 -0.11
C THR A 115 14.25 -14.71 0.53
N GLY A 116 14.29 -14.64 1.86
CA GLY A 116 15.11 -13.68 2.60
C GLY A 116 14.47 -12.30 2.77
N ALA A 117 13.21 -12.12 2.33
CA ALA A 117 12.49 -10.86 2.47
C ALA A 117 12.30 -10.47 3.95
N GLN A 118 12.48 -9.20 4.27
CA GLN A 118 12.24 -8.66 5.60
C GLN A 118 10.80 -8.15 5.72
N LEU A 119 10.11 -8.54 6.79
CA LEU A 119 8.75 -8.12 7.07
C LEU A 119 8.75 -7.11 8.23
N LEU A 120 8.25 -5.91 7.97
CA LEU A 120 8.07 -4.83 8.93
C LEU A 120 6.58 -4.51 9.07
N THR A 121 6.16 -4.07 10.24
CA THR A 121 4.79 -3.60 10.51
C THR A 121 4.81 -2.15 10.99
N GLU A 122 3.81 -1.37 10.59
CA GLU A 122 3.70 0.07 10.89
C GLU A 122 3.60 0.37 12.40
N SER A 123 3.14 -0.60 13.20
CA SER A 123 2.85 -0.35 14.62
C SER A 123 4.05 -0.19 15.55
N ASP A 124 5.24 -0.78 15.25
CA ASP A 124 6.31 -0.85 16.28
C ASP A 124 7.77 -0.85 15.77
N GLN A 125 8.02 -1.09 14.48
CA GLN A 125 9.39 -1.40 14.00
C GLN A 125 9.96 -0.41 12.99
N TYR A 126 9.12 0.47 12.42
CA TYR A 126 9.55 1.42 11.41
C TYR A 126 9.07 2.83 11.79
N PRO A 127 9.99 3.77 12.12
CA PRO A 127 9.61 5.11 12.54
C PRO A 127 8.96 5.95 11.44
N GLY A 128 8.91 5.47 10.19
CA GLY A 128 8.31 6.21 9.08
C GLY A 128 9.22 7.28 8.47
N TYR A 129 10.42 7.48 9.03
CA TYR A 129 11.42 8.43 8.56
C TYR A 129 12.82 7.87 8.78
N ASP A 130 13.75 8.19 7.88
CA ASP A 130 15.17 7.95 8.10
C ASP A 130 15.84 9.15 8.81
N SER A 131 17.11 9.01 9.17
CA SER A 131 17.88 10.09 9.82
C SER A 131 18.00 11.39 9.00
N CYS A 132 17.74 11.33 7.70
CA CYS A 132 17.76 12.47 6.78
C CYS A 132 16.39 13.12 6.61
N SER A 133 15.32 12.41 7.00
CA SER A 133 13.93 12.80 6.81
C SER A 133 13.20 13.01 8.14
N THR A 134 13.94 13.11 9.25
CA THR A 134 13.35 13.36 10.57
C THR A 134 12.54 14.66 10.55
N PRO A 135 11.35 14.70 11.18
CA PRO A 135 10.54 15.92 11.28
C PRO A 135 11.32 17.12 11.85
N ASP A 136 12.32 16.83 12.69
CA ASP A 136 13.20 17.83 13.31
C ASP A 136 14.16 18.51 12.31
N ARG A 137 14.44 17.87 11.18
CA ARG A 137 15.37 18.38 10.13
C ARG A 137 14.65 18.98 8.94
N LEU A 138 13.47 18.45 8.59
CA LEU A 138 12.65 18.94 7.49
C LEU A 138 11.34 19.49 8.04
N ILE A 139 11.39 20.70 8.59
CA ILE A 139 10.18 21.45 8.91
C ILE A 139 9.61 21.94 7.57
N PRO A 140 8.40 21.53 7.16
CA PRO A 140 7.76 22.12 6.00
C PRO A 140 7.59 23.62 6.26
N VAL A 141 8.28 24.43 5.46
CA VAL A 141 8.15 25.89 5.51
C VAL A 141 6.73 26.21 5.04
N ASP A 142 5.93 26.85 5.89
CA ASP A 142 4.59 27.31 5.52
C ASP A 142 4.74 28.32 4.36
N PRO A 143 4.23 28.04 3.16
CA PRO A 143 4.38 28.95 2.02
C PRO A 143 3.58 30.26 2.18
N ARG A 144 2.88 30.44 3.30
CA ARG A 144 2.11 31.65 3.65
C ARG A 144 2.85 32.57 4.63
N LEU A 145 4.00 32.15 5.18
CA LEU A 145 4.90 32.97 6.00
C LEU A 145 6.02 33.55 5.14
#